data_AF-A0A0Q0KUU6-F1
#
_entry.id   AF-A0A0Q0KUU6-F1
#
_cell.length_a   1.000
_cell.length_b   1.000
_cell.length_c   1.000
_cell.angle_alpha   90.00
_cell.angle_beta   90.00
_cell.angle_gamma   90.00
#
_symmetry.space_group_name_H-M   'P 1'
#
loop_
_entity.id
_entity.type
_entity.pdbx_description
1 polymer ?
#
loop_
_entity_poly.entity_id
_entity_poly.type
_entity_poly.pdbx_seq_one_letter_code
_entity_poly.pdbx_strand_id
1 'polypeptide(L)'
;MKKFITTAIVAATLSLTSGMVSAADAPKTIDQLLKQVQTDRANANKTNKKREAEFLNERGDKAALLKREKAALAAEVQRGKDLAQAFTDNERKIAQLEEDRKIASGDLGEMFGVVKGEAGDFAGKLVASNITAQFPGRDAFIAELGARKELPKIDELEQFWEAQLFEMVESGKVVNFDAEVTGLDGNVHTTTVTRVGAYNLLADGQYVVYNADLGLIQELSQQPGSAQVSSVKSFTSATSGYEKLFVDPARGVLLSVFTQKATIEERIEAGGPIGYIIIGILVLGALISIERLVTLYIVGSQVKAQRKNIDNPGNNALGRVLKVYQENKDVDVETLELKLDEAILKETPALEARISIIKVLAAIAPMMGLLGTVTGMIATFQTIQLFGTGDPRLMAGGISMALMTTVQGLVAALPLMLMHAIVVARSKTVVQVLEEQSAGIIAVHAEKRAD
;
A
#
# COMPACT_ATOMS: atom_id res chain seq x y z
N MET A 1 -87.52 -14.88 32.48
CA MET A 1 -88.99 -14.78 32.65
C MET A 1 -89.77 -16.10 32.41
N LYS A 2 -89.18 -17.30 32.62
CA LYS A 2 -89.91 -18.59 32.53
C LYS A 2 -89.68 -19.56 33.71
N LYS A 3 -88.97 -19.14 34.76
CA LYS A 3 -88.73 -19.91 36.00
C LYS A 3 -89.34 -19.29 37.26
N PHE A 4 -90.04 -18.17 37.14
CA PHE A 4 -90.68 -17.47 38.27
C PHE A 4 -92.18 -17.77 38.41
N ILE A 5 -92.81 -18.38 37.39
CA ILE A 5 -94.24 -18.71 37.38
C ILE A 5 -94.51 -20.12 37.94
N THR A 6 -93.51 -21.00 37.93
CA THR A 6 -93.62 -22.38 38.42
C THR A 6 -93.48 -22.51 39.95
N THR A 7 -92.89 -21.52 40.62
CA THR A 7 -92.69 -21.53 42.08
C THR A 7 -93.88 -20.94 42.84
N ALA A 8 -94.75 -20.15 42.17
CA ALA A 8 -95.94 -19.56 42.79
C ALA A 8 -97.17 -20.50 42.81
N ILE A 9 -97.22 -21.51 41.93
CA ILE A 9 -98.34 -22.46 41.83
C ILE A 9 -98.11 -23.71 42.70
N VAL A 10 -96.86 -24.07 42.99
CA VAL A 10 -96.50 -25.17 43.91
C VAL A 10 -96.58 -24.76 45.39
N ALA A 11 -96.53 -23.45 45.68
CA ALA A 11 -96.76 -22.93 47.03
C ALA A 11 -98.26 -22.83 47.42
N ALA A 12 -99.18 -23.04 46.47
CA ALA A 12 -100.63 -22.93 46.69
C ALA A 12 -101.38 -24.28 46.66
N THR A 13 -100.70 -25.41 46.44
CA THR A 13 -101.37 -26.72 46.21
C THR A 13 -100.84 -27.88 47.08
N LEU A 14 -99.97 -27.61 48.06
CA LEU A 14 -99.30 -28.65 48.87
C LEU A 14 -99.43 -28.50 50.39
N SER A 15 -100.55 -27.93 50.87
CA SER A 15 -100.95 -28.04 52.28
C SER A 15 -102.47 -28.03 52.50
N LEU A 16 -103.20 -28.66 51.57
CA LEU A 16 -104.47 -29.34 51.83
C LEU A 16 -104.14 -30.83 51.92
N THR A 17 -103.83 -31.34 53.12
CA THR A 17 -103.91 -32.76 53.57
C THR A 17 -102.93 -33.03 54.71
N SER A 18 -103.23 -32.56 55.92
CA SER A 18 -102.77 -33.23 57.14
C SER A 18 -103.47 -32.64 58.36
N GLY A 19 -104.49 -33.36 58.86
CA GLY A 19 -105.08 -33.10 60.17
C GLY A 19 -106.53 -32.66 60.17
N MET A 20 -107.44 -33.43 59.55
CA MET A 20 -108.80 -33.54 60.09
C MET A 20 -108.69 -34.12 61.50
N VAL A 21 -108.62 -33.25 62.52
CA VAL A 21 -108.89 -33.67 63.90
C VAL A 21 -110.34 -33.32 64.15
N SER A 22 -111.18 -34.36 64.13
CA SER A 22 -112.51 -34.30 64.73
C SER A 22 -112.35 -33.80 66.16
N ALA A 23 -112.93 -32.64 66.47
CA ALA A 23 -113.18 -32.25 67.86
C ALA A 23 -114.38 -33.05 68.35
N ALA A 24 -114.15 -34.36 68.54
CA ALA A 24 -114.97 -35.22 69.36
C ALA A 24 -114.71 -34.85 70.84
N ASP A 25 -115.80 -34.72 71.60
CA ASP A 25 -115.89 -34.58 73.05
C ASP A 25 -115.07 -33.46 73.73
N ALA A 26 -115.74 -32.33 73.97
CA ALA A 26 -115.35 -31.43 75.05
C ALA A 26 -115.44 -32.18 76.40
N PRO A 27 -114.42 -32.12 77.27
CA PRO A 27 -114.38 -32.88 78.51
C PRO A 27 -115.54 -32.49 79.42
N LYS A 28 -116.38 -33.46 79.80
CA LYS A 28 -117.60 -33.23 80.61
C LYS A 28 -117.34 -33.31 82.12
N THR A 29 -116.10 -33.57 82.54
CA THR A 29 -115.67 -33.68 83.96
C THR A 29 -114.27 -33.09 84.16
N ILE A 30 -113.97 -32.59 85.36
CA ILE A 30 -112.65 -32.03 85.72
C ILE A 30 -111.52 -33.06 85.54
N ASP A 31 -111.78 -34.35 85.81
CA ASP A 31 -110.81 -35.43 85.59
C ASP A 31 -110.47 -35.65 84.11
N GLN A 32 -111.45 -35.53 83.21
CA GLN A 32 -111.21 -35.61 81.76
C GLN A 32 -110.37 -34.44 81.25
N LEU A 33 -110.60 -33.22 81.76
CA LEU A 33 -109.80 -32.04 81.41
C LEU A 33 -108.35 -32.19 81.93
N LEU A 34 -108.15 -32.72 83.13
CA LEU A 34 -106.83 -32.97 83.69
C LEU A 34 -106.04 -33.97 82.84
N LYS A 35 -106.68 -35.07 82.40
CA LYS A 35 -106.06 -36.05 81.48
C LYS A 35 -105.72 -35.45 80.12
N GLN A 36 -106.60 -34.62 79.55
CA GLN A 36 -106.36 -33.91 78.28
C GLN A 36 -105.13 -33.00 78.41
N VAL A 37 -105.08 -32.15 79.45
CA VAL A 37 -103.97 -31.21 79.70
C VAL A 37 -102.65 -31.95 79.96
N GLN A 38 -102.67 -33.08 80.69
CA GLN A 38 -101.47 -33.91 80.88
C GLN A 38 -100.96 -34.48 79.55
N THR A 39 -101.87 -34.93 78.68
CA THR A 39 -101.56 -35.49 77.36
C THR A 39 -101.03 -34.41 76.41
N ASP A 40 -101.68 -33.25 76.36
CA ASP A 40 -101.27 -32.09 75.55
C ASP A 40 -99.93 -31.53 76.02
N ARG A 41 -99.70 -31.44 77.34
CA ARG A 41 -98.40 -31.04 77.89
C ARG A 41 -97.30 -32.03 77.52
N ALA A 42 -97.57 -33.34 77.57
CA ALA A 42 -96.62 -34.37 77.15
C ALA A 42 -96.30 -34.27 75.65
N ASN A 43 -97.32 -34.07 74.81
CA ASN A 43 -97.16 -33.88 73.36
C ASN A 43 -96.41 -32.58 73.03
N ALA A 44 -96.77 -31.46 73.65
CA ALA A 44 -96.09 -30.18 73.49
C ALA A 44 -94.62 -30.24 73.93
N ASN A 45 -94.31 -30.92 75.04
CA ASN A 45 -92.93 -31.15 75.46
C ASN A 45 -92.15 -32.02 74.48
N LYS A 46 -92.77 -33.06 73.91
CA LYS A 46 -92.13 -33.90 72.89
C LYS A 46 -91.84 -33.10 71.61
N THR A 47 -92.78 -32.28 71.14
CA THR A 47 -92.61 -31.40 69.99
C THR A 47 -91.56 -30.31 70.26
N ASN A 48 -91.54 -29.71 71.45
CA ASN A 48 -90.51 -28.74 71.83
C ASN A 48 -89.12 -29.36 71.87
N LYS A 49 -88.96 -30.53 72.49
CA LYS A 49 -87.68 -31.25 72.48
C LYS A 49 -87.22 -31.62 71.06
N LYS A 50 -88.15 -32.00 70.17
CA LYS A 50 -87.84 -32.28 68.76
C LYS A 50 -87.35 -31.02 68.03
N ARG A 51 -88.07 -29.89 68.17
CA ARG A 51 -87.68 -28.60 67.57
C ARG A 51 -86.35 -28.10 68.12
N GLU A 52 -86.11 -28.25 69.42
CA GLU A 52 -84.86 -27.87 70.06
C GLU A 52 -83.69 -28.72 69.55
N ALA A 53 -83.89 -30.04 69.41
CA ALA A 53 -82.90 -30.93 68.82
C ALA A 53 -82.63 -30.62 67.33
N GLU A 54 -83.67 -30.35 66.53
CA GLU A 54 -83.55 -29.92 65.13
C GLU A 54 -82.77 -28.60 65.03
N PHE A 55 -83.12 -27.59 65.84
CA PHE A 55 -82.42 -26.31 65.88
C PHE A 55 -80.95 -26.43 66.27
N LEU A 56 -80.63 -27.29 67.26
CA LEU A 56 -79.25 -27.55 67.67
C LEU A 56 -78.45 -28.25 66.58
N ASN A 57 -79.04 -29.21 65.86
CA ASN A 57 -78.42 -29.86 64.71
C ASN A 57 -78.19 -28.86 63.57
N GLU A 58 -79.20 -28.07 63.18
CA GLU A 58 -79.04 -27.05 62.14
C GLU A 58 -77.97 -26.00 62.49
N ARG A 59 -77.87 -25.61 63.77
CA ARG A 59 -76.82 -24.72 64.25
C ARG A 59 -75.44 -25.39 64.15
N GLY A 60 -75.34 -26.67 64.47
CA GLY A 60 -74.13 -27.48 64.30
C GLY A 60 -73.70 -27.57 62.84
N ASP A 61 -74.63 -27.85 61.94
CA ASP A 61 -74.40 -27.94 60.49
C ASP A 61 -73.95 -26.59 59.91
N LYS A 62 -74.62 -25.50 60.28
CA LYS A 62 -74.24 -24.13 59.86
C LYS A 62 -72.86 -23.73 60.41
N ALA A 63 -72.54 -24.11 61.65
CA ALA A 63 -71.22 -23.85 62.23
C ALA A 63 -70.12 -24.67 61.53
N ALA A 64 -70.39 -25.93 61.19
CA ALA A 64 -69.48 -26.77 60.43
C ALA A 64 -69.24 -26.24 59.00
N LEU A 65 -70.31 -25.79 58.33
CA LEU A 65 -70.22 -25.15 57.02
C LEU A 65 -69.39 -23.86 57.09
N LEU A 66 -69.66 -22.98 58.06
CA LEU A 66 -68.89 -21.75 58.25
C LEU A 66 -67.41 -22.05 58.52
N LYS A 67 -67.09 -23.07 59.32
CA LYS A 67 -65.71 -23.49 59.57
C LYS A 67 -65.02 -23.99 58.29
N ARG A 68 -65.73 -24.78 57.48
CA ARG A 68 -65.23 -25.27 56.18
C ARG A 68 -64.96 -24.13 55.22
N GLU A 69 -65.90 -23.20 55.06
CA GLU A 69 -65.75 -22.05 54.16
C GLU A 69 -64.63 -21.11 54.64
N LYS A 70 -64.47 -20.90 55.95
CA LYS A 70 -63.32 -20.15 56.49
C LYS A 70 -61.99 -20.83 56.22
N ALA A 71 -61.92 -22.17 56.33
CA ALA A 71 -60.72 -22.92 56.01
C ALA A 71 -60.40 -22.90 54.51
N ALA A 72 -61.42 -23.00 53.64
CA ALA A 72 -61.27 -22.87 52.20
C ALA A 72 -60.79 -21.47 51.80
N LEU A 73 -61.37 -20.42 52.39
CA LEU A 73 -60.93 -19.03 52.19
C LEU A 73 -59.47 -18.85 52.62
N ALA A 74 -59.07 -19.39 53.77
CA ALA A 74 -57.69 -19.33 54.24
C ALA A 74 -56.71 -20.04 53.30
N ALA A 75 -57.11 -21.20 52.76
CA ALA A 75 -56.31 -21.95 51.78
C ALA A 75 -56.16 -21.18 50.46
N GLU A 76 -57.22 -20.56 49.94
CA GLU A 76 -57.14 -19.74 48.73
C GLU A 76 -56.33 -18.45 48.95
N VAL A 77 -56.42 -17.82 50.13
CA VAL A 77 -55.57 -16.68 50.48
C VAL A 77 -54.09 -17.09 50.53
N GLN A 78 -53.78 -18.25 51.12
CA GLN A 78 -52.40 -18.74 51.16
C GLN A 78 -51.89 -19.08 49.76
N ARG A 79 -52.70 -19.76 48.94
CA ARG A 79 -52.38 -20.03 47.54
C ARG A 79 -52.13 -18.73 46.76
N GLY A 80 -52.92 -17.69 47.00
CA GLY A 80 -52.71 -16.37 46.41
C GLY A 80 -51.37 -15.74 46.80
N LYS A 81 -50.95 -15.88 48.06
CA LYS A 81 -49.62 -15.44 48.53
C LYS A 81 -48.49 -16.22 47.87
N ASP A 82 -48.62 -17.54 47.80
CA ASP A 82 -47.59 -18.41 47.21
C ASP A 82 -47.44 -18.12 45.71
N LEU A 83 -48.56 -17.93 45.00
CA LEU A 83 -48.56 -17.53 43.58
C LEU A 83 -47.99 -16.13 43.37
N ALA A 84 -48.30 -15.17 44.24
CA ALA A 84 -47.72 -13.82 44.18
C ALA A 84 -46.20 -13.85 44.40
N GLN A 85 -45.73 -14.69 45.32
CA GLN A 85 -44.30 -14.89 45.55
C GLN A 85 -43.63 -15.53 44.34
N ALA A 86 -44.21 -16.60 43.79
CA ALA A 86 -43.68 -17.26 42.59
C ALA A 86 -43.66 -16.33 41.38
N PHE A 87 -44.69 -15.49 41.22
CA PHE A 87 -44.72 -14.45 40.19
C PHE A 87 -43.56 -13.46 40.35
N THR A 88 -43.36 -12.96 41.58
CA THR A 88 -42.26 -12.02 41.90
C THR A 88 -40.88 -12.66 41.65
N ASP A 89 -40.69 -13.92 42.01
CA ASP A 89 -39.42 -14.62 41.79
C ASP A 89 -39.17 -14.88 40.30
N ASN A 90 -40.23 -15.19 39.54
CA ASN A 90 -40.17 -15.31 38.08
C ASN A 90 -39.83 -13.97 37.41
N GLU A 91 -40.41 -12.84 37.84
CA GLU A 91 -40.04 -11.51 37.34
C GLU A 91 -38.57 -11.21 37.57
N ARG A 92 -38.03 -11.51 38.77
CA ARG A 92 -36.59 -11.35 39.04
C ARG A 92 -35.73 -12.22 38.13
N LYS A 93 -36.13 -13.47 37.89
CA LYS A 93 -35.39 -14.39 37.02
C LYS A 93 -35.41 -13.94 35.57
N ILE A 94 -36.54 -13.44 35.08
CA ILE A 94 -36.66 -12.87 33.73
C ILE A 94 -35.74 -11.66 33.61
N ALA A 95 -35.79 -10.72 34.57
CA ALA A 95 -34.94 -9.54 34.57
C ALA A 95 -33.44 -9.90 34.56
N GLN A 96 -33.03 -10.91 35.35
CA GLN A 96 -31.64 -11.38 35.34
C GLN A 96 -31.25 -12.00 33.98
N LEU A 97 -32.08 -12.88 33.43
CA LEU A 97 -31.81 -13.51 32.12
C LEU A 97 -31.79 -12.49 30.98
N GLU A 98 -32.61 -11.44 31.06
CA GLU A 98 -32.59 -10.32 30.11
C GLU A 98 -31.30 -9.52 30.19
N GLU A 99 -30.80 -9.22 31.41
CA GLU A 99 -29.52 -8.53 31.59
C GLU A 99 -28.35 -9.41 31.15
N ASP A 100 -28.31 -10.69 31.53
CA ASP A 100 -27.28 -11.65 31.10
C ASP A 100 -27.24 -11.75 29.56
N ARG A 101 -28.42 -11.83 28.92
CA ARG A 101 -28.53 -11.85 27.46
C ARG A 101 -28.01 -10.55 26.84
N LYS A 102 -28.32 -9.40 27.44
CA LYS A 102 -27.88 -8.09 26.96
C LYS A 102 -26.36 -7.95 27.07
N ILE A 103 -25.76 -8.36 28.19
CA ILE A 103 -24.30 -8.40 28.38
C ILE A 103 -23.67 -9.31 27.32
N ALA A 104 -24.12 -10.57 27.22
CA ALA A 104 -23.59 -11.52 26.26
C ALA A 104 -23.72 -11.04 24.80
N SER A 105 -24.82 -10.35 24.47
CA SER A 105 -25.03 -9.76 23.14
C SER A 105 -24.14 -8.53 22.90
N GLY A 106 -23.82 -7.77 23.95
CA GLY A 106 -22.85 -6.67 23.92
C GLY A 106 -21.43 -7.17 23.66
N ASP A 107 -20.98 -8.16 24.43
CA ASP A 107 -19.65 -8.78 24.30
C ASP A 107 -19.45 -9.42 22.92
N LEU A 108 -20.48 -10.11 22.41
CA LEU A 108 -20.47 -10.65 21.05
C LEU A 108 -20.42 -9.55 19.99
N GLY A 109 -21.04 -8.39 20.24
CA GLY A 109 -20.97 -7.22 19.37
C GLY A 109 -19.55 -6.64 19.27
N GLU A 110 -18.81 -6.60 20.38
CA GLU A 110 -17.40 -6.16 20.39
C GLU A 110 -16.51 -7.15 19.63
N MET A 111 -16.62 -8.45 19.92
CA MET A 111 -15.89 -9.49 19.19
C MET A 111 -16.20 -9.45 17.69
N PHE A 112 -17.46 -9.24 17.32
CA PHE A 112 -17.87 -9.10 15.93
C PHE A 112 -17.24 -7.87 15.27
N GLY A 113 -17.17 -6.74 15.98
CA GLY A 113 -16.49 -5.54 15.49
C GLY A 113 -15.03 -5.82 15.13
N VAL A 114 -14.32 -6.59 15.96
CA VAL A 114 -12.94 -7.01 15.70
C VAL A 114 -12.85 -7.95 14.48
N VAL A 115 -13.67 -9.00 14.44
CA VAL A 115 -13.70 -9.94 13.30
C VAL A 115 -13.99 -9.20 12.00
N LYS A 116 -14.94 -8.27 12.01
CA LYS A 116 -15.30 -7.47 10.85
C LYS A 116 -14.14 -6.60 10.38
N GLY A 117 -13.48 -5.90 11.30
CA GLY A 117 -12.32 -5.07 10.99
C GLY A 117 -11.17 -5.90 10.39
N GLU A 118 -10.82 -6.99 11.05
CA GLU A 118 -9.74 -7.89 10.61
C GLU A 118 -10.07 -8.59 9.29
N ALA A 119 -11.33 -9.02 9.08
CA ALA A 119 -11.76 -9.59 7.81
C ALA A 119 -11.68 -8.56 6.68
N GLY A 120 -12.13 -7.32 6.91
CA GLY A 120 -12.01 -6.24 5.92
C GLY A 120 -10.55 -5.95 5.54
N ASP A 121 -9.68 -5.81 6.54
CA ASP A 121 -8.25 -5.58 6.34
C ASP A 121 -7.56 -6.77 5.63
N PHE A 122 -7.94 -8.00 6.01
CA PHE A 122 -7.41 -9.21 5.39
C PHE A 122 -7.88 -9.38 3.95
N ALA A 123 -9.15 -9.07 3.65
CA ALA A 123 -9.68 -9.08 2.29
C ALA A 123 -8.88 -8.13 1.38
N GLY A 124 -8.61 -6.90 1.85
CA GLY A 124 -7.77 -5.95 1.11
C GLY A 124 -6.35 -6.49 0.84
N LYS A 125 -5.76 -7.20 1.81
CA LYS A 125 -4.45 -7.86 1.65
C LYS A 125 -4.49 -9.04 0.66
N LEU A 126 -5.59 -9.80 0.64
CA LEU A 126 -5.77 -10.92 -0.30
C LEU A 126 -5.91 -10.42 -1.73
N VAL A 127 -6.72 -9.39 -1.97
CA VAL A 127 -6.91 -8.80 -3.31
C VAL A 127 -5.58 -8.41 -3.94
N ALA A 128 -4.67 -7.79 -3.17
CA ALA A 128 -3.35 -7.38 -3.65
C ALA A 128 -2.27 -8.48 -3.54
N SER A 129 -2.60 -9.70 -3.07
CA SER A 129 -1.62 -10.77 -2.88
C SER A 129 -1.25 -11.44 -4.20
N ASN A 130 0.05 -11.65 -4.40
CA ASN A 130 0.55 -12.47 -5.52
C ASN A 130 0.07 -13.93 -5.46
N ILE A 131 -0.43 -14.39 -4.31
CA ILE A 131 -1.02 -15.73 -4.15
C ILE A 131 -2.39 -15.80 -4.84
N THR A 132 -3.12 -14.68 -4.91
CA THR A 132 -4.41 -14.57 -5.60
C THR A 132 -4.26 -14.73 -7.10
N ALA A 133 -3.10 -14.40 -7.66
CA ALA A 133 -2.79 -14.67 -9.07
C ALA A 133 -2.84 -16.17 -9.40
N GLN A 134 -2.56 -17.05 -8.43
CA GLN A 134 -2.67 -18.51 -8.59
C GLN A 134 -4.04 -19.05 -8.15
N PHE A 135 -4.61 -18.47 -7.09
CA PHE A 135 -5.87 -18.90 -6.49
C PHE A 135 -6.87 -17.73 -6.47
N PRO A 136 -7.51 -17.41 -7.60
CA PRO A 136 -8.42 -16.27 -7.71
C PRO A 136 -9.70 -16.48 -6.90
N GLY A 137 -10.33 -15.38 -6.46
CA GLY A 137 -11.65 -15.37 -5.81
C GLY A 137 -11.66 -15.69 -4.31
N ARG A 138 -10.49 -15.85 -3.67
CA ARG A 138 -10.37 -16.11 -2.23
C ARG A 138 -10.80 -14.95 -1.34
N ASP A 139 -10.79 -13.74 -1.88
CA ASP A 139 -11.13 -12.50 -1.20
C ASP A 139 -12.65 -12.29 -1.04
N ALA A 140 -13.47 -12.83 -1.96
CA ALA A 140 -14.89 -12.52 -2.04
C ALA A 140 -15.66 -12.81 -0.74
N PHE A 141 -15.49 -14.02 -0.18
CA PHE A 141 -16.14 -14.41 1.08
C PHE A 141 -15.64 -13.55 2.26
N ILE A 142 -14.33 -13.27 2.32
CA ILE A 142 -13.71 -12.49 3.40
C ILE A 142 -14.17 -11.03 3.34
N ALA A 143 -14.25 -10.46 2.14
CA ALA A 143 -14.77 -9.11 1.92
C ALA A 143 -16.24 -9.00 2.34
N GLU A 144 -17.05 -10.03 2.03
CA GLU A 144 -18.43 -10.10 2.47
C GLU A 144 -18.53 -10.15 3.99
N LEU A 145 -17.74 -11.00 4.66
CA LEU A 145 -17.66 -11.12 6.11
C LEU A 145 -17.30 -9.76 6.77
N GLY A 146 -16.34 -9.04 6.19
CA GLY A 146 -15.94 -7.69 6.63
C GLY A 146 -16.98 -6.59 6.36
N ALA A 147 -17.96 -6.80 5.47
CA ALA A 147 -19.00 -5.83 5.16
C ALA A 147 -20.31 -6.06 5.94
N ARG A 148 -20.55 -7.29 6.41
CA ARG A 148 -21.81 -7.69 7.05
C ARG A 148 -22.12 -6.90 8.33
N LYS A 149 -23.41 -6.85 8.66
CA LYS A 149 -23.96 -6.22 9.88
C LYS A 149 -24.44 -7.23 10.91
N GLU A 150 -24.61 -8.48 10.49
CA GLU A 150 -25.11 -9.58 11.32
C GLU A 150 -23.94 -10.39 11.88
N LEU A 151 -24.17 -11.07 13.00
CA LEU A 151 -23.17 -11.92 13.64
C LEU A 151 -22.78 -13.09 12.72
N PRO A 152 -21.47 -13.35 12.51
CA PRO A 152 -20.99 -14.49 11.75
C PRO A 152 -21.35 -15.78 12.45
N LYS A 153 -21.58 -16.81 11.65
CA LYS A 153 -21.73 -18.17 12.14
C LYS A 153 -20.36 -18.78 12.44
N ILE A 154 -20.36 -19.86 13.23
CA ILE A 154 -19.11 -20.55 13.62
C ILE A 154 -18.37 -21.09 12.39
N ASP A 155 -19.09 -21.67 11.43
CA ASP A 155 -18.54 -22.16 10.17
C ASP A 155 -17.91 -21.05 9.30
N GLU A 156 -18.41 -19.82 9.42
CA GLU A 156 -17.85 -18.66 8.73
C GLU A 156 -16.57 -18.17 9.40
N LEU A 157 -16.52 -18.21 10.74
CA LEU A 157 -15.29 -17.93 11.50
C LEU A 157 -14.21 -18.98 11.21
N GLU A 158 -14.61 -20.25 11.05
CA GLU A 158 -13.71 -21.34 10.68
C GLU A 158 -13.07 -21.11 9.31
N GLN A 159 -13.88 -20.81 8.30
CA GLN A 159 -13.39 -20.45 6.97
C GLN A 159 -12.46 -19.23 6.98
N PHE A 160 -12.70 -18.25 7.87
CA PHE A 160 -11.85 -17.07 7.97
C PHE A 160 -10.42 -17.40 8.45
N TRP A 161 -10.26 -18.12 9.57
CA TRP A 161 -8.91 -18.45 10.05
C TRP A 161 -8.24 -19.50 9.16
N GLU A 162 -8.99 -20.40 8.52
CA GLU A 162 -8.46 -21.30 7.49
C GLU A 162 -7.89 -20.53 6.29
N ALA A 163 -8.59 -19.49 5.81
CA ALA A 163 -8.10 -18.63 4.73
C ALA A 163 -6.83 -17.87 5.12
N GLN A 164 -6.71 -17.44 6.39
CA GLN A 164 -5.48 -16.84 6.92
C GLN A 164 -4.32 -17.83 6.96
N LEU A 165 -4.55 -19.05 7.45
CA LEU A 165 -3.52 -20.09 7.46
C LEU A 165 -3.11 -20.50 6.05
N PHE A 166 -4.06 -20.59 5.12
CA PHE A 166 -3.75 -20.85 3.73
C PHE A 166 -2.82 -19.77 3.17
N GLU A 167 -3.10 -18.49 3.40
CA GLU A 167 -2.23 -17.39 2.98
C GLU A 167 -0.83 -17.50 3.61
N MET A 168 -0.76 -17.82 4.90
CA MET A 168 0.53 -18.01 5.60
C MET A 168 1.33 -19.17 5.01
N VAL A 169 0.70 -20.32 4.80
CA VAL A 169 1.35 -21.52 4.24
C VAL A 169 1.81 -21.27 2.81
N GLU A 170 0.96 -20.69 1.98
CA GLU A 170 1.31 -20.39 0.59
C GLU A 170 2.37 -19.29 0.48
N SER A 171 2.43 -18.34 1.43
CA SER A 171 3.47 -17.29 1.45
C SER A 171 4.88 -17.83 1.66
N GLY A 172 5.02 -19.03 2.22
CA GLY A 172 6.31 -19.70 2.42
C GLY A 172 6.76 -20.59 1.27
N LYS A 173 5.96 -20.74 0.20
CA LYS A 173 6.24 -21.67 -0.90
C LYS A 173 6.81 -20.96 -2.13
N VAL A 174 7.65 -21.69 -2.86
CA VAL A 174 8.04 -21.35 -4.23
C VAL A 174 7.38 -22.36 -5.15
N VAL A 175 6.54 -21.90 -6.08
CA VAL A 175 5.75 -22.76 -6.96
C VAL A 175 5.77 -22.25 -8.39
N ASN A 176 5.73 -23.19 -9.33
CA ASN A 176 5.53 -22.90 -10.75
C ASN A 176 4.10 -23.26 -11.11
N PHE A 177 3.42 -22.37 -11.83
CA PHE A 177 2.08 -22.58 -12.33
C PHE A 177 1.92 -21.88 -13.69
N ASP A 178 1.08 -22.42 -14.55
CA ASP A 178 0.81 -21.79 -15.85
C ASP A 178 -0.24 -20.70 -15.68
N ALA A 179 0.05 -19.52 -16.21
CA ALA A 179 -0.84 -18.38 -16.16
C ALA A 179 -0.69 -17.51 -17.41
N GLU A 180 -1.71 -16.70 -17.66
CA GLU A 180 -1.70 -15.68 -18.71
C GLU A 180 -0.94 -14.45 -18.22
N VAL A 181 0.08 -14.04 -18.99
CA VAL A 181 0.85 -12.83 -18.76
C VAL A 181 0.56 -11.86 -19.91
N THR A 182 0.20 -10.63 -19.55
CA THR A 182 -0.04 -9.54 -20.49
C THR A 182 1.26 -8.79 -20.74
N GLY A 183 1.73 -8.81 -21.98
CA GLY A 183 2.88 -8.04 -22.45
C GLY A 183 2.60 -6.54 -22.59
N LEU A 184 3.65 -5.76 -22.81
CA LEU A 184 3.55 -4.29 -22.97
C LEU A 184 2.83 -3.85 -24.25
N ASP A 185 2.78 -4.73 -25.24
CA ASP A 185 2.04 -4.56 -26.49
C ASP A 185 0.53 -4.88 -26.34
N GLY A 186 0.11 -5.34 -25.14
CA GLY A 186 -1.25 -5.78 -24.86
C GLY A 186 -1.54 -7.20 -25.34
N ASN A 187 -0.56 -7.92 -25.89
CA ASN A 187 -0.72 -9.33 -26.24
C ASN A 187 -0.67 -10.16 -24.96
N VAL A 188 -1.57 -11.15 -24.88
CA VAL A 188 -1.65 -12.09 -23.77
C VAL A 188 -1.06 -13.41 -24.22
N HIS A 189 -0.08 -13.92 -23.49
CA HIS A 189 0.51 -15.23 -23.73
C HIS A 189 0.51 -16.07 -22.47
N THR A 190 0.28 -17.38 -22.63
CA THR A 190 0.38 -18.34 -21.53
C THR A 190 1.84 -18.74 -21.35
N THR A 191 2.37 -18.53 -20.15
CA THR A 191 3.73 -18.96 -19.79
C THR A 191 3.73 -19.53 -18.37
N THR A 192 4.80 -20.23 -18.03
CA THR A 192 5.00 -20.74 -16.68
C THR A 192 5.50 -19.62 -15.78
N VAL A 193 4.70 -19.27 -14.78
CA VAL A 193 5.00 -18.25 -13.78
C VAL A 193 5.55 -18.92 -12.52
N THR A 194 6.70 -18.46 -12.05
CA THR A 194 7.25 -18.83 -10.74
C THR A 194 6.79 -17.80 -9.70
N ARG A 195 5.97 -18.25 -8.75
CA ARG A 195 5.63 -17.47 -7.56
C ARG A 195 6.62 -17.76 -6.44
N VAL A 196 7.20 -16.71 -5.87
CA VAL A 196 8.06 -16.77 -4.69
C VAL A 196 7.31 -16.16 -3.52
N GLY A 197 6.64 -17.03 -2.77
CA GLY A 197 5.83 -16.66 -1.62
C GLY A 197 4.70 -15.71 -1.97
N ALA A 198 4.55 -14.64 -1.18
CA ALA A 198 3.65 -13.52 -1.47
C ALA A 198 4.37 -12.33 -2.14
N TYR A 199 5.66 -12.45 -2.43
CA TYR A 199 6.53 -11.30 -2.67
C TYR A 199 6.75 -11.01 -4.15
N ASN A 200 7.09 -12.03 -4.94
CA ASN A 200 7.47 -11.85 -6.34
C ASN A 200 6.76 -12.87 -7.24
N LEU A 201 6.46 -12.42 -8.45
CA LEU A 201 6.10 -13.26 -9.59
C LEU A 201 7.18 -13.11 -10.65
N LEU A 202 7.57 -14.23 -11.26
CA LEU A 202 8.64 -14.30 -12.26
C LEU A 202 8.10 -15.04 -13.47
N ALA A 203 8.33 -14.51 -14.67
CA ALA A 203 7.94 -15.16 -15.93
C ALA A 203 9.01 -14.85 -16.99
N ASP A 204 9.30 -15.80 -17.88
CA ASP A 204 10.22 -15.61 -19.02
C ASP A 204 11.61 -15.03 -18.65
N GLY A 205 12.09 -15.30 -17.43
CA GLY A 205 13.37 -14.78 -16.92
C GLY A 205 13.33 -13.32 -16.45
N GLN A 206 12.13 -12.77 -16.26
CA GLN A 206 11.87 -11.38 -15.84
C GLN A 206 10.97 -11.32 -14.59
N TYR A 207 10.87 -10.15 -13.98
CA TYR A 207 9.87 -9.88 -12.95
C TYR A 207 8.55 -9.45 -13.59
N VAL A 208 7.45 -10.03 -13.12
CA VAL A 208 6.09 -9.63 -13.49
C VAL A 208 5.32 -9.23 -12.23
N VAL A 209 4.24 -8.48 -12.40
CA VAL A 209 3.41 -8.00 -11.27
C VAL A 209 1.96 -8.37 -11.48
N TYR A 210 1.28 -8.68 -10.39
CA TYR A 210 -0.17 -8.89 -10.41
C TYR A 210 -0.90 -7.55 -10.25
N ASN A 211 -1.77 -7.24 -11.20
CA ASN A 211 -2.64 -6.08 -11.16
C ASN A 211 -3.97 -6.48 -10.53
N ALA A 212 -4.18 -6.08 -9.28
CA ALA A 212 -5.36 -6.45 -8.51
C ALA A 212 -6.67 -5.85 -9.05
N ASP A 213 -6.62 -4.67 -9.69
CA ASP A 213 -7.79 -4.01 -10.25
C ASP A 213 -8.30 -4.73 -11.51
N LEU A 214 -7.38 -5.27 -12.30
CA LEU A 214 -7.68 -5.97 -13.56
C LEU A 214 -7.71 -7.50 -13.41
N GLY A 215 -7.21 -8.04 -12.29
CA GLY A 215 -7.14 -9.48 -12.04
C GLY A 215 -6.16 -10.23 -12.95
N LEU A 216 -5.11 -9.56 -13.45
CA LEU A 216 -4.18 -10.14 -14.43
C LEU A 216 -2.72 -9.96 -14.03
N ILE A 217 -1.85 -10.84 -14.54
CA ILE A 217 -0.40 -10.71 -14.41
C ILE A 217 0.10 -9.91 -15.62
N GLN A 218 0.94 -8.90 -15.37
CA GLN A 218 1.47 -8.04 -16.42
C GLN A 218 2.99 -7.89 -16.32
N GLU A 219 3.63 -7.74 -17.46
CA GLU A 219 5.02 -7.35 -17.53
C GLU A 219 5.22 -5.93 -16.98
N LEU A 220 6.36 -5.73 -16.31
CA LEU A 220 6.77 -4.37 -15.93
C LEU A 220 7.13 -3.59 -17.19
N SER A 221 6.65 -2.35 -17.31
CA SER A 221 7.03 -1.44 -18.40
C SER A 221 8.53 -1.25 -18.52
N GLN A 222 9.25 -1.46 -17.41
CA GLN A 222 10.69 -1.47 -17.37
C GLN A 222 11.16 -2.41 -16.26
N GLN A 223 12.05 -3.33 -16.61
CA GLN A 223 12.63 -4.26 -15.64
C GLN A 223 13.63 -3.54 -14.71
N PRO A 224 13.85 -4.07 -13.48
CA PRO A 224 14.94 -3.62 -12.62
C PRO A 224 16.32 -3.76 -13.29
N GLY A 225 17.37 -3.27 -12.63
CA GLY A 225 18.74 -3.33 -13.15
C GLY A 225 19.16 -4.73 -13.62
N SER A 226 20.13 -4.78 -14.55
CA SER A 226 20.57 -6.04 -15.18
C SER A 226 21.03 -7.09 -14.17
N ALA A 227 21.63 -6.68 -13.05
CA ALA A 227 22.02 -7.58 -11.97
C ALA A 227 20.80 -8.30 -11.35
N GLN A 228 19.70 -7.58 -11.10
CA GLN A 228 18.47 -8.14 -10.54
C GLN A 228 17.79 -9.10 -11.53
N VAL A 229 17.69 -8.72 -12.80
CA VAL A 229 17.07 -9.56 -13.84
C VAL A 229 17.88 -10.82 -14.11
N SER A 230 19.22 -10.71 -14.16
CA SER A 230 20.10 -11.87 -14.36
C SER A 230 19.97 -12.93 -13.24
N SER A 231 19.63 -12.50 -12.02
CA SER A 231 19.38 -13.40 -10.90
C SER A 231 18.10 -14.22 -11.09
N VAL A 232 17.08 -13.68 -11.77
CA VAL A 232 15.83 -14.39 -12.06
C VAL A 232 16.10 -15.59 -12.94
N LYS A 233 16.81 -15.40 -14.05
CA LYS A 233 17.13 -16.49 -14.99
C LYS A 233 17.95 -17.60 -14.33
N SER A 234 18.88 -17.23 -13.44
CA SER A 234 19.69 -18.19 -12.67
C SER A 234 18.81 -18.96 -11.67
N PHE A 235 17.93 -18.26 -10.96
CA PHE A 235 17.01 -18.83 -9.99
C PHE A 235 15.96 -19.76 -10.62
N THR A 236 15.32 -19.36 -11.71
CA THR A 236 14.27 -20.17 -12.37
C THR A 236 14.80 -21.39 -13.11
N SER A 237 16.09 -21.40 -13.48
CA SER A 237 16.73 -22.56 -14.11
C SER A 237 17.36 -23.55 -13.12
N ALA A 238 17.53 -23.15 -11.85
CA ALA A 238 18.11 -24.00 -10.83
C ALA A 238 17.11 -25.07 -10.36
N THR A 239 17.57 -26.32 -10.29
CA THR A 239 16.76 -27.47 -9.83
C THR A 239 17.09 -27.89 -8.40
N SER A 240 18.25 -27.47 -7.86
CA SER A 240 18.69 -27.73 -6.50
C SER A 240 19.75 -26.71 -6.06
N GLY A 241 19.95 -26.55 -4.75
CA GLY A 241 20.94 -25.64 -4.19
C GLY A 241 20.36 -24.29 -3.78
N TYR A 242 21.24 -23.32 -3.55
CA TYR A 242 20.88 -21.96 -3.15
C TYR A 242 21.25 -20.98 -4.27
N GLU A 243 20.24 -20.33 -4.82
CA GLU A 243 20.41 -19.23 -5.78
C GLU A 243 20.02 -17.90 -5.16
N LYS A 244 20.68 -16.83 -5.60
CA LYS A 244 20.35 -15.48 -5.16
C LYS A 244 19.14 -14.99 -5.93
N LEU A 245 18.15 -14.45 -5.23
CA LEU A 245 17.01 -13.77 -5.82
C LEU A 245 16.72 -12.47 -5.04
N PHE A 246 16.40 -11.41 -5.76
CA PHE A 246 15.93 -10.18 -5.13
C PHE A 246 14.43 -10.27 -4.88
N VAL A 247 14.04 -10.04 -3.63
CA VAL A 247 12.66 -10.13 -3.18
C VAL A 247 12.12 -8.71 -2.96
N ASP A 248 10.90 -8.46 -3.41
CA ASP A 248 10.16 -7.23 -3.13
C ASP A 248 9.27 -7.43 -1.88
N PRO A 249 9.69 -6.96 -0.69
CA PRO A 249 8.88 -7.09 0.52
C PRO A 249 7.55 -6.31 0.45
N ALA A 250 7.44 -5.34 -0.46
CA ALA A 250 6.23 -4.57 -0.71
C ALA A 250 5.35 -5.21 -1.80
N ARG A 251 5.58 -6.48 -2.15
CA ARG A 251 4.69 -7.32 -2.97
C ARG A 251 4.42 -6.74 -4.38
N GLY A 252 5.43 -6.14 -5.00
CA GLY A 252 5.34 -5.58 -6.36
C GLY A 252 5.29 -4.06 -6.39
N VAL A 253 5.02 -3.39 -5.26
CA VAL A 253 5.03 -1.91 -5.20
C VAL A 253 6.42 -1.35 -5.49
N LEU A 254 7.50 -1.92 -4.95
CA LEU A 254 8.84 -1.40 -5.24
C LEU A 254 9.23 -1.70 -6.69
N LEU A 255 8.88 -2.87 -7.22
CA LEU A 255 9.06 -3.18 -8.63
C LEU A 255 8.34 -2.18 -9.53
N SER A 256 7.13 -1.76 -9.18
CA SER A 256 6.39 -0.72 -9.90
C SER A 256 7.01 0.69 -9.78
N VAL A 257 7.82 0.95 -8.74
CA VAL A 257 8.60 2.21 -8.63
C VAL A 257 9.84 2.17 -9.54
N PHE A 258 10.40 0.99 -9.80
CA PHE A 258 11.52 0.86 -10.74
C PHE A 258 11.11 1.23 -12.16
N THR A 259 9.85 1.07 -12.56
CA THR A 259 9.36 1.51 -13.88
C THR A 259 9.38 3.03 -14.08
N GLN A 260 9.60 3.79 -13.02
CA GLN A 260 9.68 5.25 -13.06
C GLN A 260 11.13 5.75 -13.11
N LYS A 261 12.14 4.86 -13.06
CA LYS A 261 13.55 5.27 -13.09
C LYS A 261 14.02 5.43 -14.54
N ALA A 262 14.23 6.69 -14.93
CA ALA A 262 14.81 7.00 -16.23
C ALA A 262 16.18 6.31 -16.43
N THR A 263 16.30 5.50 -17.49
CA THR A 263 17.55 4.87 -17.95
C THR A 263 18.56 5.93 -18.40
N ILE A 264 19.83 5.54 -18.62
CA ILE A 264 20.83 6.46 -19.18
C ILE A 264 20.40 6.94 -20.57
N GLU A 265 19.80 6.07 -21.38
CA GLU A 265 19.29 6.38 -22.71
C GLU A 265 18.14 7.39 -22.63
N GLU A 266 17.13 7.11 -21.80
CA GLU A 266 16.02 8.03 -21.56
C GLU A 266 16.48 9.38 -20.99
N ARG A 267 17.55 9.40 -20.18
CA ARG A 267 18.17 10.64 -19.67
C ARG A 267 18.86 11.44 -20.77
N ILE A 268 19.46 10.77 -21.76
CA ILE A 268 20.05 11.44 -22.93
C ILE A 268 18.95 12.00 -23.81
N GLU A 269 17.92 11.20 -24.09
CA GLU A 269 16.75 11.59 -24.86
C GLU A 269 15.98 12.74 -24.21
N ALA A 270 15.91 12.77 -22.87
CA ALA A 270 15.31 13.86 -22.12
C ALA A 270 15.98 15.21 -22.43
N GLY A 271 17.28 15.24 -22.77
CA GLY A 271 17.97 16.45 -23.19
C GLY A 271 17.45 17.06 -24.51
N GLY A 272 16.66 16.30 -25.28
CA GLY A 272 16.06 16.76 -26.52
C GLY A 272 17.10 17.19 -27.57
N PRO A 273 16.69 18.01 -28.57
CA PRO A 273 17.56 18.44 -29.66
C PRO A 273 18.83 19.17 -29.21
N ILE A 274 18.72 20.00 -28.17
CA ILE A 274 19.86 20.77 -27.64
C ILE A 274 20.86 19.85 -26.94
N GLY A 275 20.38 18.84 -26.20
CA GLY A 275 21.22 17.80 -25.61
C GLY A 275 22.08 17.08 -26.65
N TYR A 276 21.48 16.71 -27.79
CA TYR A 276 22.21 16.10 -28.90
C TYR A 276 23.27 17.03 -29.51
N ILE A 277 22.99 18.34 -29.61
CA ILE A 277 23.99 19.32 -30.07
C ILE A 277 25.16 19.41 -29.09
N ILE A 278 24.90 19.39 -27.78
CA ILE A 278 25.95 19.40 -26.75
C ILE A 278 26.84 18.15 -26.86
N ILE A 279 26.24 16.97 -27.08
CA ILE A 279 26.98 15.73 -27.33
C ILE A 279 27.83 15.87 -28.61
N GLY A 280 27.29 16.47 -29.67
CA GLY A 280 28.03 16.78 -30.89
C GLY A 280 29.25 17.69 -30.63
N ILE A 281 29.10 18.72 -29.81
CA ILE A 281 30.20 19.61 -29.38
C ILE A 281 31.28 18.83 -28.63
N LEU A 282 30.88 17.93 -27.73
CA LEU A 282 31.80 17.07 -27.00
C LEU A 282 32.61 16.17 -27.93
N VAL A 283 31.93 15.48 -28.86
CA VAL A 283 32.59 14.58 -29.82
C VAL A 283 33.55 15.36 -30.72
N LEU A 284 33.12 16.49 -31.29
CA LEU A 284 33.95 17.32 -32.16
C LEU A 284 35.15 17.89 -31.42
N GLY A 285 34.95 18.42 -30.20
CA GLY A 285 36.02 18.94 -29.37
C GLY A 285 37.02 17.86 -28.93
N ALA A 286 36.53 16.65 -28.62
CA ALA A 286 37.37 15.51 -28.27
C ALA A 286 38.23 15.06 -29.47
N LEU A 287 37.66 15.00 -30.68
CA LEU A 287 38.40 14.65 -31.90
C LEU A 287 39.53 15.65 -32.18
N ILE A 288 39.24 16.96 -32.13
CA ILE A 288 40.26 18.01 -32.31
C ILE A 288 41.33 17.91 -31.21
N SER A 289 40.92 17.65 -29.97
CA SER A 289 41.86 17.51 -28.85
C SER A 289 42.80 16.32 -29.03
N ILE A 290 42.27 15.16 -29.42
CA ILE A 290 43.07 13.95 -29.66
C ILE A 290 44.02 14.16 -30.83
N GLU A 291 43.55 14.72 -31.96
CA GLU A 291 44.40 15.05 -33.11
C GLU A 291 45.56 15.97 -32.72
N ARG A 292 45.28 17.06 -31.99
CA ARG A 292 46.32 17.99 -31.54
C ARG A 292 47.29 17.37 -30.54
N LEU A 293 46.79 16.55 -29.62
CA LEU A 293 47.63 15.87 -28.63
C LEU A 293 48.62 14.93 -29.34
N VAL A 294 48.16 14.16 -30.32
CA VAL A 294 49.02 13.29 -31.15
C VAL A 294 50.03 14.11 -31.96
N THR A 295 49.59 15.17 -32.64
CA THR A 295 50.47 16.03 -33.44
C THR A 295 51.57 16.68 -32.57
N LEU A 296 51.22 17.26 -31.42
CA LEU A 296 52.18 17.87 -30.50
C LEU A 296 53.11 16.84 -29.85
N TYR A 297 52.63 15.62 -29.61
CA TYR A 297 53.47 14.53 -29.11
C TYR A 297 54.54 14.15 -30.14
N ILE A 298 54.17 14.00 -31.41
CA ILE A 298 55.10 13.70 -32.51
C ILE A 298 56.11 14.83 -32.68
N VAL A 299 55.65 16.09 -32.78
CA VAL A 299 56.52 17.25 -32.96
C VAL A 299 57.46 17.42 -31.75
N GLY A 300 56.94 17.26 -30.52
CA GLY A 300 57.77 17.32 -29.31
C GLY A 300 58.84 16.24 -29.26
N SER A 301 58.51 15.02 -29.71
CA SER A 301 59.50 13.93 -29.83
C SER A 301 60.58 14.24 -30.87
N GLN A 302 60.20 14.81 -32.03
CA GLN A 302 61.15 15.22 -33.06
C GLN A 302 62.07 16.35 -32.59
N VAL A 303 61.52 17.37 -31.91
CA VAL A 303 62.29 18.47 -31.31
C VAL A 303 63.25 17.95 -30.24
N LYS A 304 62.80 17.02 -29.38
CA LYS A 304 63.66 16.39 -28.36
C LYS A 304 64.80 15.57 -28.97
N ALA A 305 64.55 14.90 -30.09
CA ALA A 305 65.59 14.18 -30.83
C ALA A 305 66.58 15.16 -31.49
N GLN A 306 66.09 16.24 -32.11
CA GLN A 306 66.91 17.28 -32.75
C GLN A 306 67.82 18.00 -31.75
N ARG A 307 67.39 18.20 -30.50
CA ARG A 307 68.22 18.77 -29.43
C ARG A 307 69.55 18.02 -29.23
N LYS A 308 69.62 16.72 -29.54
CA LYS A 308 70.84 15.92 -29.43
C LYS A 308 71.77 16.04 -30.64
N ASN A 309 71.30 16.58 -31.76
CA ASN A 309 72.05 16.68 -33.02
C ASN A 309 71.87 18.08 -33.61
N ILE A 310 72.51 19.06 -32.98
CA ILE A 310 72.39 20.49 -33.32
C ILE A 310 73.06 20.80 -34.67
N ASP A 311 74.10 20.04 -35.02
CA ASP A 311 74.93 20.31 -36.20
C ASP A 311 74.27 19.93 -37.53
N ASN A 312 73.29 19.02 -37.52
CA ASN A 312 72.57 18.59 -38.72
C ASN A 312 71.06 18.88 -38.62
N PRO A 313 70.58 20.04 -39.12
CA PRO A 313 69.20 20.47 -38.96
C PRO A 313 68.21 19.63 -39.79
N GLY A 314 67.30 18.92 -39.10
CA GLY A 314 66.21 18.17 -39.73
C GLY A 314 65.05 19.05 -40.22
N ASN A 315 64.00 18.43 -40.76
CA ASN A 315 62.74 19.11 -41.15
C ASN A 315 61.68 19.10 -40.03
N ASN A 316 62.08 19.50 -38.82
CA ASN A 316 61.19 19.68 -37.67
C ASN A 316 61.28 21.14 -37.18
N ALA A 317 60.42 21.54 -36.24
CA ALA A 317 60.34 22.94 -35.78
C ALA A 317 61.70 23.48 -35.31
N LEU A 318 62.42 22.72 -34.47
CA LEU A 318 63.76 23.11 -34.02
C LEU A 318 64.77 23.09 -35.17
N GLY A 319 64.72 22.08 -36.05
CA GLY A 319 65.59 22.00 -37.22
C GLY A 319 65.45 23.22 -38.14
N ARG A 320 64.24 23.75 -38.34
CA ARG A 320 64.05 24.97 -39.15
C ARG A 320 64.64 26.21 -38.49
N VAL A 321 64.55 26.35 -37.17
CA VAL A 321 65.22 27.42 -36.41
C VAL A 321 66.74 27.28 -36.50
N LEU A 322 67.27 26.05 -36.36
CA LEU A 322 68.71 25.76 -36.50
C LEU A 322 69.25 26.06 -37.91
N LYS A 323 68.44 25.86 -38.97
CA LYS A 323 68.85 26.26 -40.33
C LYS A 323 69.06 27.77 -40.45
N VAL A 324 68.18 28.57 -39.83
CA VAL A 324 68.33 30.03 -39.81
C VAL A 324 69.64 30.43 -39.11
N TYR A 325 70.01 29.76 -38.01
CA TYR A 325 71.34 29.94 -37.41
C TYR A 325 72.47 29.61 -38.38
N GLN A 326 72.39 28.46 -39.07
CA GLN A 326 73.45 28.02 -39.98
C GLN A 326 73.64 28.93 -41.19
N GLU A 327 72.57 29.51 -41.71
CA GLU A 327 72.59 30.43 -42.85
C GLU A 327 73.07 31.85 -42.47
N ASN A 328 73.05 32.20 -41.18
CA ASN A 328 73.34 33.56 -40.70
C ASN A 328 74.48 33.59 -39.66
N LYS A 329 75.43 32.65 -39.69
CA LYS A 329 76.56 32.64 -38.73
C LYS A 329 77.44 33.90 -38.80
N ASP A 330 77.47 34.57 -39.94
CA ASP A 330 78.36 35.71 -40.15
C ASP A 330 77.76 37.07 -39.74
N VAL A 331 76.52 37.11 -39.26
CA VAL A 331 75.88 38.33 -38.76
C VAL A 331 76.20 38.60 -37.29
N ASP A 332 76.09 39.86 -36.87
CA ASP A 332 76.24 40.25 -35.46
C ASP A 332 75.19 39.61 -34.54
N VAL A 333 75.48 39.58 -33.24
CA VAL A 333 74.67 38.87 -32.25
C VAL A 333 73.24 39.39 -32.20
N GLU A 334 73.06 40.71 -32.29
CA GLU A 334 71.75 41.37 -32.24
C GLU A 334 70.92 41.02 -33.49
N THR A 335 71.53 41.08 -34.67
CA THR A 335 70.88 40.65 -35.92
C THR A 335 70.54 39.16 -35.89
N LEU A 336 71.39 38.32 -35.32
CA LEU A 336 71.15 36.89 -35.22
C LEU A 336 69.98 36.57 -34.29
N GLU A 337 69.92 37.22 -33.12
CA GLU A 337 68.80 37.11 -32.18
C GLU A 337 67.48 37.45 -32.86
N LEU A 338 67.41 38.59 -33.56
CA LEU A 338 66.23 39.00 -34.31
C LEU A 338 65.80 37.95 -35.36
N LYS A 339 66.76 37.31 -36.04
CA LYS A 339 66.48 36.28 -37.05
C LYS A 339 65.98 34.98 -36.44
N LEU A 340 66.50 34.57 -35.29
CA LEU A 340 66.06 33.38 -34.60
C LEU A 340 64.68 33.58 -33.96
N ASP A 341 64.42 34.76 -33.40
CA ASP A 341 63.10 35.13 -32.90
C ASP A 341 62.05 35.16 -34.02
N GLU A 342 62.40 35.71 -35.20
CA GLU A 342 61.55 35.65 -36.40
C GLU A 342 61.23 34.19 -36.79
N ALA A 343 62.21 33.28 -36.70
CA ALA A 343 62.03 31.87 -37.00
C ALA A 343 61.12 31.17 -35.97
N ILE A 344 61.28 31.45 -34.68
CA ILE A 344 60.41 30.91 -33.62
C ILE A 344 58.98 31.43 -33.80
N LEU A 345 58.81 32.74 -34.01
CA LEU A 345 57.51 33.37 -34.26
C LEU A 345 56.79 32.78 -35.48
N LYS A 346 57.54 32.30 -36.47
CA LYS A 346 56.99 31.60 -37.65
C LYS A 346 56.48 30.19 -37.33
N GLU A 347 57.07 29.51 -36.34
CA GLU A 347 56.68 28.16 -35.93
C GLU A 347 55.54 28.15 -34.89
N THR A 348 55.47 29.16 -34.02
CA THR A 348 54.46 29.26 -32.95
C THR A 348 53.01 29.09 -33.43
N PRO A 349 52.55 29.73 -34.53
CA PRO A 349 51.18 29.56 -35.03
C PRO A 349 50.81 28.10 -35.34
N ALA A 350 51.75 27.29 -35.84
CA ALA A 350 51.50 25.88 -36.14
C ALA A 350 51.40 25.02 -34.87
N LEU A 351 52.15 25.39 -33.82
CA LEU A 351 52.10 24.75 -32.49
C LEU A 351 50.83 25.14 -31.71
N GLU A 352 50.30 26.34 -31.93
CA GLU A 352 49.07 26.82 -31.29
C GLU A 352 47.78 26.58 -32.10
N ALA A 353 47.91 26.10 -33.34
CA ALA A 353 46.78 25.87 -34.23
C ALA A 353 45.69 25.00 -33.58
N ARG A 354 44.42 25.44 -33.73
CA ARG A 354 43.21 24.75 -33.28
C ARG A 354 43.07 24.57 -31.76
N ILE A 355 44.05 24.95 -30.95
CA ILE A 355 43.95 24.90 -29.48
C ILE A 355 42.83 25.83 -28.99
N SER A 356 42.75 27.03 -29.57
CA SER A 356 41.69 28.01 -29.27
C SER A 356 40.28 27.47 -29.56
N ILE A 357 40.11 26.62 -30.58
CA ILE A 357 38.82 26.02 -30.92
C ILE A 357 38.34 25.11 -29.78
N ILE A 358 39.23 24.31 -29.18
CA ILE A 358 38.88 23.44 -28.04
C ILE A 358 38.39 24.29 -26.86
N LYS A 359 39.06 25.42 -26.58
CA LYS A 359 38.64 26.37 -25.54
C LYS A 359 37.25 26.95 -25.80
N VAL A 360 36.99 27.34 -27.05
CA VAL A 360 35.69 27.89 -27.46
C VAL A 360 34.59 26.84 -27.32
N LEU A 361 34.82 25.60 -27.75
CA LEU A 361 33.85 24.51 -27.60
C LEU A 361 33.56 24.19 -26.14
N ALA A 362 34.60 24.16 -25.29
CA ALA A 362 34.45 23.98 -23.84
C ALA A 362 33.63 25.12 -23.20
N ALA A 363 33.75 26.35 -23.69
CA ALA A 363 33.01 27.51 -23.20
C ALA A 363 31.57 27.58 -23.71
N ILE A 364 31.32 27.10 -24.94
CA ILE A 364 29.97 27.08 -25.54
C ILE A 364 29.11 25.95 -24.94
N ALA A 365 29.69 24.80 -24.58
CA ALA A 365 28.92 23.67 -24.06
C ALA A 365 28.01 24.01 -22.85
N PRO A 366 28.46 24.74 -21.80
CA PRO A 366 27.59 25.19 -20.72
C PRO A 366 26.54 26.22 -21.16
N MET A 367 26.90 27.11 -22.09
CA MET A 367 25.97 28.11 -22.64
C MET A 367 24.84 27.45 -23.43
N MET A 368 25.13 26.37 -24.15
CA MET A 368 24.13 25.52 -24.80
C MET A 368 23.24 24.80 -23.78
N GLY A 369 23.81 24.37 -22.64
CA GLY A 369 23.02 23.83 -21.53
C GLY A 369 22.05 24.85 -20.97
N LEU A 370 22.50 26.09 -20.74
CA LEU A 370 21.63 27.19 -20.32
C LEU A 370 20.53 27.48 -21.36
N LEU A 371 20.85 27.48 -22.66
CA LEU A 371 19.84 27.61 -23.71
C LEU A 371 18.78 26.50 -23.60
N GLY A 372 19.21 25.26 -23.36
CA GLY A 372 18.35 24.11 -23.10
C GLY A 372 17.40 24.31 -21.92
N THR A 373 17.88 24.91 -20.83
CA THR A 373 17.03 25.25 -19.67
C THR A 373 15.92 26.22 -20.03
N VAL A 374 16.26 27.27 -20.78
CA VAL A 374 15.30 28.30 -21.18
C VAL A 374 14.26 27.69 -22.11
N THR A 375 14.66 26.88 -23.09
CA THR A 375 13.72 26.23 -24.02
C THR A 375 12.83 25.21 -23.33
N GLY A 376 13.36 24.42 -22.37
CA GLY A 376 12.56 23.45 -21.61
C GLY A 376 11.54 24.12 -20.69
N MET A 377 11.93 25.25 -20.06
CA MET A 377 11.00 26.06 -19.26
C MET A 377 9.93 26.73 -20.12
N ILE A 378 10.29 27.24 -21.31
CA ILE A 378 9.30 27.79 -22.26
C ILE A 378 8.28 26.71 -22.66
N ALA A 379 8.74 25.50 -23.00
CA ALA A 379 7.86 24.39 -23.33
C ALA A 379 6.95 24.03 -22.15
N THR A 380 7.47 24.00 -20.92
CA THR A 380 6.68 23.76 -19.70
C THR A 380 5.59 24.82 -19.53
N PHE A 381 5.91 26.10 -19.69
CA PHE A 381 4.92 27.18 -19.60
C PHE A 381 3.87 27.11 -20.70
N GLN A 382 4.23 26.71 -21.92
CA GLN A 382 3.26 26.47 -23.00
C GLN A 382 2.29 25.34 -22.64
N THR A 383 2.78 24.25 -22.05
CA THR A 383 1.92 23.16 -21.56
C THR A 383 0.94 23.65 -20.49
N ILE A 384 1.40 24.47 -19.53
CA ILE A 384 0.54 25.07 -18.50
C ILE A 384 -0.54 25.95 -19.14
N GLN A 385 -0.19 26.73 -20.17
CA GLN A 385 -1.16 27.60 -20.85
C GLN A 385 -2.22 26.81 -21.61
N LEU A 386 -1.86 25.69 -22.23
CA LEU A 386 -2.75 24.87 -23.05
C LEU A 386 -3.65 23.94 -22.23
N PHE A 387 -3.10 23.32 -21.18
CA PHE A 387 -3.76 22.24 -20.43
C PHE A 387 -4.04 22.61 -18.96
N GLY A 388 -3.67 23.82 -18.52
CA GLY A 388 -3.74 24.22 -17.12
C GLY A 388 -2.70 23.53 -16.26
N THR A 389 -2.84 23.65 -14.93
CA THR A 389 -1.94 23.02 -13.93
C THR A 389 -2.47 21.68 -13.43
N GLY A 390 -3.45 21.08 -14.13
CA GLY A 390 -4.19 19.91 -13.66
C GLY A 390 -3.41 18.59 -13.70
N ASP A 391 -2.44 18.44 -14.60
CA ASP A 391 -1.60 17.24 -14.70
C ASP A 391 -0.10 17.58 -14.60
N PRO A 392 0.52 17.36 -13.42
CA PRO A 392 1.96 17.56 -13.21
C PRO A 392 2.86 16.71 -14.12
N ARG A 393 2.38 15.58 -14.67
CA ARG A 393 3.18 14.72 -15.55
C ARG A 393 3.49 15.40 -16.88
N LEU A 394 2.53 16.16 -17.41
CA LEU A 394 2.73 16.93 -18.65
C LEU A 394 3.79 18.03 -18.46
N MET A 395 3.89 18.59 -17.25
CA MET A 395 4.90 19.61 -16.92
C MET A 395 6.29 19.00 -16.67
N ALA A 396 6.35 17.77 -16.15
CA ALA A 396 7.59 17.10 -15.78
C ALA A 396 8.54 16.91 -16.97
N GLY A 397 8.03 16.73 -18.19
CA GLY A 397 8.84 16.57 -19.40
C GLY A 397 9.72 17.79 -19.71
N GLY A 398 9.15 18.98 -19.73
CA GLY A 398 9.90 20.21 -20.02
C GLY A 398 10.91 20.59 -18.93
N ILE A 399 10.56 20.33 -17.66
CA ILE A 399 11.47 20.52 -16.52
C ILE A 399 12.62 19.51 -16.58
N SER A 400 12.34 18.24 -16.89
CA SER A 400 13.37 17.20 -17.05
C SER A 400 14.36 17.56 -18.17
N MET A 401 13.86 18.05 -19.31
CA MET A 401 14.70 18.53 -20.41
C MET A 401 15.61 19.68 -20.00
N ALA A 402 15.08 20.65 -19.26
CA ALA A 402 15.86 21.78 -18.77
C ALA A 402 17.01 21.33 -17.85
N LEU A 403 16.73 20.42 -16.92
CA LEU A 403 17.75 19.92 -16.00
C LEU A 403 18.80 19.05 -16.71
N MET A 404 18.38 18.17 -17.61
CA MET A 404 19.31 17.26 -18.31
C MET A 404 20.25 17.99 -19.26
N THR A 405 19.77 19.00 -20.00
CA THR A 405 20.64 19.82 -20.86
C THR A 405 21.73 20.56 -20.09
N THR A 406 21.46 20.99 -18.86
CA THR A 406 22.47 21.59 -17.97
C THR A 406 23.55 20.59 -17.58
N VAL A 407 23.14 19.40 -17.15
CA VAL A 407 24.05 18.32 -16.76
C VAL A 407 24.91 17.92 -17.97
N GLN A 408 24.31 17.72 -19.13
CA GLN A 408 25.02 17.40 -20.37
C GLN A 408 26.04 18.50 -20.73
N GLY A 409 25.67 19.78 -20.59
CA GLY A 409 26.56 20.91 -20.84
C GLY A 409 27.81 20.89 -19.96
N LEU A 410 27.64 20.62 -18.66
CA LEU A 410 28.75 20.49 -17.71
C LEU A 410 29.61 19.26 -17.97
N VAL A 411 28.97 18.11 -18.23
CA VAL A 411 29.66 16.85 -18.56
C VAL A 411 30.45 16.97 -19.85
N ALA A 412 30.02 17.78 -20.81
CA ALA A 412 30.77 18.08 -22.02
C ALA A 412 31.92 19.08 -21.78
N ALA A 413 31.67 20.14 -21.00
CA ALA A 413 32.63 21.23 -20.79
C ALA A 413 33.85 20.80 -19.97
N LEU A 414 33.65 20.03 -18.90
CA LEU A 414 34.73 19.65 -17.98
C LEU A 414 35.85 18.83 -18.68
N PRO A 415 35.55 17.75 -19.41
CA PRO A 415 36.57 17.00 -20.14
C PRO A 415 37.25 17.83 -21.24
N LEU A 416 36.49 18.64 -21.99
CA LEU A 416 37.05 19.50 -23.04
C LEU A 416 38.02 20.55 -22.47
N MET A 417 37.68 21.15 -21.32
CA MET A 417 38.54 22.11 -20.65
C MET A 417 39.84 21.46 -20.16
N LEU A 418 39.76 20.25 -19.61
CA LEU A 418 40.93 19.47 -19.22
C LEU A 418 41.82 19.13 -20.43
N MET A 419 41.22 18.65 -21.52
CA MET A 419 41.92 18.36 -22.76
C MET A 419 42.62 19.61 -23.32
N HIS A 420 41.93 20.75 -23.35
CA HIS A 420 42.52 22.04 -23.73
C HIS A 420 43.74 22.37 -22.87
N ALA A 421 43.65 22.24 -21.54
CA ALA A 421 44.76 22.53 -20.65
C ALA A 421 45.99 21.65 -20.94
N ILE A 422 45.78 20.35 -21.19
CA ILE A 422 46.84 19.40 -21.55
C ILE A 422 47.51 19.80 -22.88
N VAL A 423 46.71 20.11 -23.90
CA VAL A 423 47.21 20.49 -25.24
C VAL A 423 47.97 21.82 -25.18
N VAL A 424 47.47 22.82 -24.44
CA VAL A 424 48.19 24.09 -24.20
C VAL A 424 49.53 23.86 -23.52
N ALA A 425 49.55 23.07 -22.44
CA ALA A 425 50.77 22.79 -21.70
C ALA A 425 51.83 22.11 -22.59
N ARG A 426 51.40 21.19 -23.46
CA ARG A 426 52.28 20.53 -24.43
C ARG A 426 52.81 21.49 -25.48
N SER A 427 51.96 22.34 -26.05
CA SER A 427 52.39 23.37 -27.03
C SER A 427 53.45 24.29 -26.43
N LYS A 428 53.17 24.85 -25.24
CA LYS A 428 54.11 25.71 -24.50
C LYS A 428 55.44 25.02 -24.23
N THR A 429 55.41 23.75 -23.84
CA THR A 429 56.64 22.97 -23.62
C THR A 429 57.50 22.90 -24.88
N VAL A 430 56.88 22.71 -26.06
CA VAL A 430 57.62 22.66 -27.33
C VAL A 430 58.20 24.03 -27.67
N VAL A 431 57.42 25.11 -27.54
CA VAL A 431 57.88 26.49 -27.79
C VAL A 431 59.05 26.85 -26.86
N GLN A 432 58.92 26.56 -25.56
CA GLN A 432 59.97 26.82 -24.57
C GLN A 432 61.28 26.09 -24.91
N VAL A 433 61.21 24.87 -25.47
CA VAL A 433 62.42 24.17 -25.93
C VAL A 433 63.05 24.89 -27.13
N LEU A 434 62.26 25.46 -28.04
CA LEU A 434 62.80 26.26 -29.15
C LEU A 434 63.52 27.52 -28.64
N GLU A 435 62.91 28.23 -27.69
CA GLU A 435 63.48 29.41 -27.04
C GLU A 435 64.77 29.09 -26.27
N GLU A 436 64.77 28.02 -25.45
CA GLU A 436 65.95 27.57 -24.69
C GLU A 436 67.13 27.26 -25.62
N GLN A 437 66.88 26.59 -26.75
CA GLN A 437 67.92 26.27 -27.71
C GLN A 437 68.41 27.50 -28.48
N SER A 438 67.52 28.42 -28.87
CA SER A 438 67.89 29.68 -29.53
C SER A 438 68.79 30.52 -28.62
N ALA A 439 68.38 30.74 -27.37
CA ALA A 439 69.15 31.50 -26.40
C ALA A 439 70.53 30.87 -26.14
N GLY A 440 70.60 29.52 -26.03
CA GLY A 440 71.86 28.80 -25.89
C GLY A 440 72.80 28.99 -27.09
N ILE A 441 72.27 29.02 -28.31
CA ILE A 441 73.05 29.26 -29.53
C ILE A 441 73.55 30.69 -29.60
N ILE A 442 72.71 31.67 -29.25
CA ILE A 442 73.09 33.09 -29.21
C ILE A 442 74.23 33.30 -28.21
N ALA A 443 74.15 32.70 -27.01
CA ALA A 443 75.20 32.78 -26.00
C ALA A 443 76.54 32.24 -26.52
N VAL A 444 76.55 31.05 -27.12
CA VAL A 444 77.77 30.45 -27.70
C VAL A 444 78.30 31.29 -28.87
N HIS A 445 77.42 31.91 -29.65
CA HIS A 445 77.80 32.78 -30.77
C HIS A 445 78.42 34.10 -30.29
N ALA A 446 77.90 34.67 -29.20
CA ALA A 446 78.42 35.87 -28.57
C ALA A 446 79.82 35.63 -27.95
N GLU A 447 80.02 34.50 -27.26
CA GLU A 447 81.33 34.11 -26.71
C GLU A 447 82.39 33.99 -27.80
N LYS A 448 82.07 33.32 -28.93
CA LYS A 448 83.01 33.15 -30.05
C LYS A 448 83.41 34.43 -30.79
N ARG A 449 82.66 35.53 -30.60
CA ARG A 449 82.97 36.85 -31.19
C ARG A 449 83.63 37.81 -30.20
N ALA A 450 83.62 37.46 -28.91
CA ALA A 450 84.29 38.23 -27.86
C ALA A 450 85.79 37.88 -27.76
N ASP A 451 86.17 36.66 -28.17
CA ASP A 451 87.54 36.22 -28.47
C ASP A 451 87.97 36.66 -29.88
#